data_AF-X1R551-F1
#
_entry.id   AF-X1R551-F1
#
_cell.length_a   1.000
_cell.length_b   1.000
_cell.length_c   1.000
_cell.angle_alpha   90.00
_cell.angle_beta   90.00
_cell.angle_gamma   90.00
#
_symmetry.space_group_name_H-M   'P 1'
#
loop_
_entity.id
_entity.type
_entity.pdbx_description
1 polymer ?
#
loop_
_entity_poly.entity_id
_entity_poly.type
_entity_poly.pdbx_seq_one_letter_code
_entity_poly.pdbx_strand_id
1 'polypeptide(L)'
;EGVSDEFARAVDGIKIGEGIYGEVAKTCQPMVVDDTSYDPRFTIPEVSKMRIEIQLIVPMVLRGQIKGILCVAMRRPRQFPLEDMELLTAIGAQIATAMENARLYEKERLVAQRLAISERNYRQLFENASDAIWVHDLEGNITAANEAAGKLVGYSPEELKKMNVRKFLSEESLNLTSQIRHKLLEKEPVEQPYEQRMMRKDGTEAILLLSTNLVTENGKPTGFQHIARDITEKKRAEEMLTKIINGSPIPTFAINKQHKVTHWNTALESLSGIKKDEVVTTDKQWVAFYTEKRPVMADLIVDGA
;
A
#
# COMPACT_ATOMS: atom_id res chain seq x y z
N GLU A 1 0.20 1.52 51.06
CA GLU A 1 1.37 2.33 50.68
C GLU A 1 2.32 1.45 49.88
N GLY A 2 2.47 1.72 48.59
CA GLY A 2 3.35 0.99 47.70
C GLY A 2 4.71 1.68 47.56
N VAL A 3 5.48 1.27 46.57
CA VAL A 3 6.67 1.98 46.10
C VAL A 3 6.27 3.42 45.68
N SER A 4 7.01 4.44 46.10
CA SER A 4 6.72 5.83 45.71
C SER A 4 7.12 6.10 44.26
N ASP A 5 6.41 6.99 43.57
CA ASP A 5 6.75 7.38 42.18
C ASP A 5 8.18 7.96 42.07
N GLU A 6 8.67 8.59 43.14
CA GLU A 6 10.05 9.06 43.25
C GLU A 6 11.05 7.89 43.28
N PHE A 7 10.79 6.85 44.08
CA PHE A 7 11.61 5.65 44.09
C PHE A 7 11.56 4.92 42.75
N ALA A 8 10.37 4.78 42.15
CA ALA A 8 10.19 4.13 40.85
C ALA A 8 10.99 4.84 39.73
N ARG A 9 10.97 6.18 39.69
CA ARG A 9 11.79 6.96 38.74
C ARG A 9 13.29 6.87 39.03
N ALA A 10 13.68 6.82 40.30
CA ALA A 10 15.10 6.71 40.68
C ALA A 10 15.70 5.36 40.25
N VAL A 11 14.91 4.29 40.24
CA VAL A 11 15.36 2.95 39.80
C VAL A 11 15.31 2.73 38.28
N ASP A 12 14.51 3.50 37.54
CA ASP A 12 14.33 3.35 36.08
C ASP A 12 15.61 3.66 35.27
N GLY A 13 16.54 4.43 35.84
CA GLY A 13 17.78 4.84 35.18
C GLY A 13 19.03 3.99 35.47
N ILE A 14 18.92 2.96 36.34
CA ILE A 14 20.09 2.19 36.80
C ILE A 14 20.64 1.33 35.67
N LYS A 15 21.95 1.41 35.41
CA LYS A 15 22.62 0.55 34.43
C LYS A 15 23.02 -0.80 35.03
N ILE A 16 23.12 -1.81 34.18
CA ILE A 16 23.67 -3.11 34.58
C ILE A 16 25.10 -2.91 35.10
N GLY A 17 25.38 -3.43 36.29
CA GLY A 17 26.64 -3.27 37.02
C GLY A 17 26.75 -2.02 37.91
N GLU A 18 25.73 -1.15 37.93
CA GLU A 18 25.70 0.06 38.77
C GLU A 18 24.92 -0.18 40.07
N GLY A 19 25.58 0.09 41.21
CA GLY A 19 24.99 -0.13 42.54
C GLY A 19 24.60 -1.61 42.79
N ILE A 20 23.91 -1.86 43.89
CA ILE A 20 23.55 -3.23 44.31
C ILE A 20 22.57 -3.88 43.31
N TYR A 21 21.61 -3.12 42.80
CA TYR A 21 20.59 -3.60 41.87
C TYR A 21 21.18 -3.96 40.50
N GLY A 22 22.10 -3.12 39.99
CA GLY A 22 22.83 -3.40 38.76
C GLY A 22 23.81 -4.55 38.91
N GLU A 23 24.41 -4.74 40.09
CA GLU A 23 25.28 -5.88 40.40
C GLU A 23 24.51 -7.21 40.34
N VAL A 24 23.34 -7.31 40.98
CA VAL A 24 22.44 -8.47 40.87
C VAL A 24 22.05 -8.74 39.42
N ALA A 25 21.71 -7.69 38.66
CA ALA A 25 21.39 -7.81 37.25
C ALA A 25 22.56 -8.30 36.39
N LYS A 26 23.80 -7.95 36.76
CA LYS A 26 25.03 -8.34 36.06
C LYS A 26 25.45 -9.78 36.40
N THR A 27 25.38 -10.16 37.66
CA THR A 27 25.82 -11.48 38.14
C THR A 27 24.77 -12.56 37.94
N CYS A 28 23.49 -12.17 37.81
CA CYS A 28 22.35 -13.08 37.84
C CYS A 28 22.33 -13.95 39.11
N GLN A 29 22.86 -13.43 40.23
CA GLN A 29 22.86 -14.08 41.54
C GLN A 29 22.01 -13.27 42.53
N PRO A 30 21.22 -13.93 43.41
CA PRO A 30 20.52 -13.24 44.47
C PRO A 30 21.50 -12.65 45.49
N MET A 31 21.15 -11.51 46.08
CA MET A 31 21.95 -10.84 47.09
C MET A 31 21.10 -10.42 48.28
N VAL A 32 21.59 -10.71 49.47
CA VAL A 32 21.02 -10.25 50.75
C VAL A 32 21.87 -9.09 51.25
N VAL A 33 21.20 -8.03 51.71
CA VAL A 33 21.82 -6.92 52.42
C VAL A 33 21.19 -6.80 53.80
N ASP A 34 22.00 -7.06 54.82
CA ASP A 34 21.58 -7.06 56.24
C ASP A 34 21.61 -5.67 56.89
N ASP A 35 22.28 -4.69 56.26
CA ASP A 35 22.21 -3.27 56.64
C ASP A 35 22.49 -2.37 55.42
N THR A 36 21.46 -1.69 54.93
CA THR A 36 21.59 -0.79 53.76
C THR A 36 22.37 0.48 54.06
N SER A 37 22.50 0.91 55.32
CA SER A 37 23.13 2.18 55.71
C SER A 37 24.66 2.12 55.62
N TYR A 38 25.23 0.91 55.68
CA TYR A 38 26.67 0.67 55.63
C TYR A 38 27.15 0.05 54.31
N ASP A 39 26.24 -0.31 53.40
CA ASP A 39 26.61 -0.87 52.11
C ASP A 39 26.80 0.25 51.05
N PRO A 40 28.05 0.50 50.59
CA PRO A 40 28.37 1.61 49.68
C PRO A 40 27.75 1.43 48.28
N ARG A 41 27.14 0.29 47.98
CA ARG A 41 26.47 0.02 46.70
C ARG A 41 25.05 0.58 46.65
N PHE A 42 24.49 1.07 47.75
CA PHE A 42 23.25 1.83 47.72
C PHE A 42 23.50 3.28 47.33
N THR A 43 23.40 3.54 46.02
CA THR A 43 23.60 4.88 45.43
C THR A 43 22.31 5.69 45.34
N ILE A 44 21.15 5.11 45.68
CA ILE A 44 19.82 5.71 45.54
C ILE A 44 19.38 6.33 46.88
N PRO A 45 19.28 7.67 46.98
CA PRO A 45 18.90 8.35 48.22
C PRO A 45 17.53 7.93 48.77
N GLU A 46 16.61 7.52 47.90
CA GLU A 46 15.25 7.11 48.25
C GLU A 46 15.22 5.86 49.14
N VAL A 47 16.22 4.97 49.04
CA VAL A 47 16.35 3.79 49.92
C VAL A 47 16.50 4.24 51.39
N SER A 48 17.37 5.22 51.64
CA SER A 48 17.58 5.81 52.96
C SER A 48 16.36 6.61 53.44
N LYS A 49 15.75 7.43 52.56
CA LYS A 49 14.54 8.21 52.89
C LYS A 49 13.37 7.33 53.32
N MET A 50 13.24 6.15 52.70
CA MET A 50 12.20 5.17 53.02
C MET A 50 12.50 4.32 54.26
N ARG A 51 13.65 4.56 54.95
CA ARG A 51 14.12 3.83 56.14
C ARG A 51 14.16 2.32 55.92
N ILE A 52 14.53 1.89 54.72
CA ILE A 52 14.72 0.46 54.42
C ILE A 52 16.03 0.04 55.08
N GLU A 53 15.99 -0.92 55.99
CA GLU A 53 17.17 -1.39 56.73
C GLU A 53 17.78 -2.64 56.10
N ILE A 54 16.94 -3.54 55.55
CA ILE A 54 17.39 -4.78 54.92
C ILE A 54 16.71 -5.02 53.58
N GLN A 55 17.39 -5.71 52.67
CA GLN A 55 16.84 -6.11 51.38
C GLN A 55 17.30 -7.50 50.95
N LEU A 56 16.38 -8.26 50.36
CA LEU A 56 16.68 -9.43 49.55
C LEU A 56 16.34 -9.08 48.11
N ILE A 57 17.35 -9.12 47.24
CA ILE A 57 17.25 -8.74 45.85
C ILE A 57 17.54 -9.98 45.02
N VAL A 58 16.57 -10.42 44.21
CA VAL A 58 16.71 -11.59 43.36
C VAL A 58 16.56 -11.23 41.89
N PRO A 59 17.34 -11.83 41.00
CA PRO A 59 17.23 -11.59 39.57
C PRO A 59 16.03 -12.36 38.99
N MET A 60 15.28 -11.71 38.11
CA MET A 60 14.23 -12.34 37.33
C MET A 60 14.84 -12.83 36.01
N VAL A 61 15.29 -14.08 35.99
CA VAL A 61 16.05 -14.64 34.86
C VAL A 61 15.17 -15.58 34.03
N LEU A 62 15.22 -15.43 32.71
CA LEU A 62 14.62 -16.36 31.76
C LEU A 62 15.65 -16.76 30.70
N ARG A 63 15.93 -18.07 30.59
CA ARG A 63 16.90 -18.63 29.62
C ARG A 63 18.28 -17.94 29.66
N GLY A 64 18.79 -17.67 30.87
CA GLY A 64 20.08 -17.02 31.08
C GLY A 64 20.11 -15.52 30.81
N GLN A 65 18.98 -14.89 30.50
CA GLN A 65 18.86 -13.44 30.33
C GLN A 65 18.11 -12.81 31.49
N ILE A 66 18.66 -11.72 32.03
CA ILE A 66 17.98 -10.89 33.03
C ILE A 66 16.77 -10.19 32.37
N LYS A 67 15.59 -10.35 32.97
CA LYS A 67 14.34 -9.68 32.56
C LYS A 67 13.92 -8.58 33.53
N GLY A 68 14.52 -8.56 34.72
CA GLY A 68 14.28 -7.57 35.76
C GLY A 68 14.87 -8.03 37.09
N ILE A 69 14.56 -7.29 38.14
CA ILE A 69 14.93 -7.62 39.51
C ILE A 69 13.67 -7.58 40.37
N LEU A 70 13.59 -8.51 41.32
CA LEU A 70 12.55 -8.54 42.34
C LEU A 70 13.22 -8.24 43.67
N CYS A 71 12.73 -7.22 44.37
CA CYS A 71 13.28 -6.79 45.64
C CYS A 71 12.22 -6.93 46.73
N VAL A 72 12.61 -7.56 47.84
CA VAL A 72 11.86 -7.53 49.09
C VAL A 72 12.66 -6.72 50.10
N ALA A 73 12.04 -5.70 50.65
CA ALA A 73 12.68 -4.74 51.55
C ALA A 73 11.93 -4.66 52.88
N MET A 74 12.65 -4.50 53.99
CA MET A 74 12.04 -4.30 55.31
C MET A 74 12.69 -3.13 56.06
N ARG A 75 11.91 -2.48 56.93
CA ARG A 75 12.34 -1.36 57.79
C ARG A 75 12.73 -1.79 59.21
N ARG A 76 12.94 -3.09 59.41
CA ARG A 76 13.30 -3.67 60.70
C ARG A 76 14.34 -4.76 60.46
N PRO A 77 15.21 -5.03 61.44
CA PRO A 77 16.20 -6.08 61.30
C PRO A 77 15.53 -7.45 61.22
N ARG A 78 15.97 -8.27 60.28
CA ARG A 78 15.57 -9.68 60.10
C ARG A 78 16.67 -10.37 59.30
N GLN A 79 16.89 -11.65 59.58
CA GLN A 79 17.71 -12.51 58.74
C GLN A 79 16.86 -13.15 57.66
N PHE A 80 17.36 -13.18 56.42
CA PHE A 80 16.77 -13.97 55.34
C PHE A 80 17.41 -15.37 55.35
N PRO A 81 16.71 -16.41 55.82
CA PRO A 81 17.20 -17.78 55.69
C PRO A 81 17.33 -18.20 54.23
N LEU A 82 18.09 -19.26 53.99
CA LEU A 82 18.31 -19.78 52.64
C LEU A 82 16.99 -20.14 51.94
N GLU A 83 16.00 -20.66 52.69
CA GLU A 83 14.69 -21.00 52.13
C GLU A 83 13.93 -19.78 51.60
N ASP A 84 14.03 -18.62 52.26
CA ASP A 84 13.40 -17.37 51.80
C ASP A 84 14.04 -16.90 50.49
N MET A 85 15.37 -17.04 50.36
CA MET A 85 16.12 -16.70 49.14
C MET A 85 15.77 -17.64 47.98
N GLU A 86 15.72 -18.95 48.22
CA GLU A 86 15.34 -19.95 47.22
C GLU A 86 13.90 -19.74 46.75
N LEU A 87 12.97 -19.52 47.68
CA LEU A 87 11.57 -19.22 47.39
C LEU A 87 11.44 -17.97 46.52
N LEU A 88 12.07 -16.86 46.93
CA LEU A 88 11.96 -15.62 46.18
C LEU A 88 12.63 -15.72 44.81
N THR A 89 13.74 -16.45 44.69
CA THR A 89 14.39 -16.73 43.40
C THR A 89 13.46 -17.53 42.47
N ALA A 90 12.78 -18.55 43.00
CA ALA A 90 11.80 -19.32 42.24
C ALA A 90 10.61 -18.44 41.78
N ILE A 91 10.12 -17.56 42.66
CA ILE A 91 9.09 -16.56 42.32
C ILE A 91 9.60 -15.63 41.22
N GLY A 92 10.82 -15.10 41.34
CA GLY A 92 11.44 -14.22 40.34
C GLY A 92 11.52 -14.88 38.96
N ALA A 93 11.90 -16.16 38.90
CA ALA A 93 11.92 -16.94 37.66
C ALA A 93 10.50 -17.16 37.07
N GLN A 94 9.50 -17.43 37.91
CA GLN A 94 8.10 -17.56 37.46
C GLN A 94 7.55 -16.23 36.92
N ILE A 95 7.81 -15.11 37.60
CA ILE A 95 7.40 -13.78 37.12
C ILE A 95 8.11 -13.45 35.80
N ALA A 96 9.41 -13.73 35.68
CA ALA A 96 10.16 -13.54 34.43
C ALA A 96 9.49 -14.27 33.25
N THR A 97 9.05 -15.50 33.49
CA THR A 97 8.35 -16.33 32.51
C THR A 97 6.98 -15.73 32.15
N ALA A 98 6.18 -15.37 33.16
CA ALA A 98 4.85 -14.80 32.95
C ALA A 98 4.90 -13.46 32.20
N MET A 99 5.86 -12.60 32.54
CA MET A 99 6.07 -11.31 31.85
C MET A 99 6.45 -11.50 30.39
N GLU A 100 7.36 -12.42 30.08
CA GLU A 100 7.74 -12.68 28.68
C GLU A 100 6.56 -13.25 27.88
N ASN A 101 5.78 -14.15 28.46
CA ASN A 101 4.58 -14.69 27.82
C ASN A 101 3.54 -13.60 27.53
N ALA A 102 3.27 -12.73 28.50
CA ALA A 102 2.34 -11.60 28.32
C ALA A 102 2.84 -10.64 27.23
N ARG A 103 4.14 -10.35 27.20
CA ARG A 103 4.78 -9.49 26.18
C ARG A 103 4.69 -10.10 24.78
N LEU A 104 4.95 -11.40 24.65
CA LEU A 104 4.85 -12.12 23.37
C LEU A 104 3.41 -12.13 22.86
N TYR A 105 2.46 -12.44 23.74
CA TYR A 105 1.03 -12.42 23.42
C TYR A 105 0.57 -11.04 22.95
N GLU A 106 0.96 -9.97 23.65
CA GLU A 106 0.61 -8.61 23.24
C GLU A 106 1.23 -8.23 21.90
N LYS A 107 2.48 -8.64 21.65
CA LYS A 107 3.14 -8.42 20.36
C LYS A 107 2.41 -9.14 19.22
N GLU A 108 2.07 -10.41 19.40
CA GLU A 108 1.31 -11.19 18.40
C GLU A 108 -0.05 -10.55 18.13
N ARG A 109 -0.76 -10.14 19.19
CA ARG A 109 -2.05 -9.46 19.09
C ARG A 109 -1.96 -8.17 18.28
N LEU A 110 -0.96 -7.33 18.55
CA LEU A 110 -0.74 -6.08 17.82
C LEU A 110 -0.39 -6.31 16.35
N VAL A 111 0.43 -7.33 16.05
CA VAL A 111 0.76 -7.71 14.67
C VAL A 111 -0.48 -8.18 13.93
N ALA A 112 -1.28 -9.05 14.54
CA ALA A 112 -2.52 -9.55 13.96
C ALA A 112 -3.54 -8.42 13.71
N GLN A 113 -3.68 -7.48 14.65
CA GLN A 113 -4.55 -6.31 14.49
C GLN A 113 -4.08 -5.40 13.34
N ARG A 114 -2.78 -5.11 13.27
CA ARG A 114 -2.22 -4.30 12.17
C ARG A 114 -2.42 -4.96 10.82
N LEU A 115 -2.21 -6.28 10.74
CA LEU A 115 -2.45 -7.04 9.52
C LEU A 115 -3.92 -6.97 9.12
N ALA A 116 -4.85 -7.22 10.05
CA ALA A 116 -6.28 -7.17 9.78
C ALA A 116 -6.77 -5.78 9.32
N ILE A 117 -6.25 -4.70 9.92
CA ILE A 117 -6.54 -3.33 9.49
C ILE A 117 -5.97 -3.08 8.08
N SER A 118 -4.73 -3.50 7.82
CA SER A 118 -4.10 -3.35 6.52
C SER A 118 -4.86 -4.11 5.43
N GLU A 119 -5.26 -5.35 5.68
CA GLU A 119 -6.05 -6.17 4.76
C GLU A 119 -7.42 -5.56 4.49
N ARG A 120 -8.10 -5.05 5.52
CA ARG A 120 -9.39 -4.36 5.35
C ARG A 120 -9.23 -3.11 4.50
N ASN A 121 -8.24 -2.28 4.78
CA ASN A 121 -7.98 -1.05 4.02
C ASN A 121 -7.65 -1.37 2.56
N TYR A 122 -6.78 -2.36 2.32
CA TYR A 122 -6.46 -2.84 0.99
C TYR A 122 -7.71 -3.32 0.24
N ARG A 123 -8.54 -4.17 0.86
CA ARG A 123 -9.77 -4.66 0.25
C ARG A 123 -10.73 -3.51 -0.06
N GLN A 124 -10.89 -2.53 0.83
CA GLN A 124 -11.75 -1.37 0.57
C GLN A 124 -11.25 -0.52 -0.59
N LEU A 125 -9.94 -0.25 -0.67
CA LEU A 125 -9.37 0.51 -1.79
C LEU A 125 -9.50 -0.24 -3.12
N PHE A 126 -9.27 -1.56 -3.09
CA PHE A 126 -9.37 -2.42 -4.27
C PHE A 126 -10.81 -2.52 -4.79
N GLU A 127 -11.78 -2.81 -3.91
CA GLU A 127 -13.18 -3.01 -4.31
C GLU A 127 -13.88 -1.70 -4.69
N ASN A 128 -13.58 -0.59 -4.02
CA ASN A 128 -14.22 0.71 -4.29
C ASN A 128 -13.54 1.52 -5.40
N ALA A 129 -12.49 0.99 -6.05
CA ALA A 129 -11.86 1.68 -7.16
C ALA A 129 -12.84 1.84 -8.33
N SER A 130 -12.89 3.03 -8.93
CA SER A 130 -13.76 3.31 -10.09
C SER A 130 -13.27 2.61 -11.36
N ASP A 131 -11.95 2.52 -11.53
CA ASP A 131 -11.33 1.80 -12.63
C ASP A 131 -11.33 0.28 -12.35
N ALA A 132 -11.45 -0.52 -13.40
CA ALA A 132 -11.39 -1.97 -13.32
C ALA A 132 -9.98 -2.42 -12.97
N ILE A 133 -9.85 -3.25 -11.93
CA ILE A 133 -8.56 -3.79 -11.49
C ILE A 133 -8.64 -5.31 -11.48
N TRP A 134 -7.68 -5.97 -12.13
CA TRP A 134 -7.53 -7.41 -12.04
C TRP A 134 -6.05 -7.82 -12.04
N VAL A 135 -5.81 -9.02 -11.54
CA VAL A 135 -4.51 -9.67 -11.49
C VAL A 135 -4.66 -11.06 -12.08
N HIS A 136 -3.69 -11.49 -12.87
CA HIS A 136 -3.62 -12.85 -13.38
C HIS A 136 -2.20 -13.40 -13.29
N ASP A 137 -2.07 -14.72 -13.20
CA ASP A 137 -0.78 -15.42 -13.20
C ASP A 137 -0.08 -15.38 -14.58
N LEU A 138 1.10 -15.98 -14.70
CA LEU A 138 1.84 -16.00 -15.98
C LEU A 138 1.12 -16.77 -17.11
N GLU A 139 0.18 -17.66 -16.76
CA GLU A 139 -0.62 -18.47 -17.70
C GLU A 139 -1.90 -17.75 -18.13
N GLY A 140 -2.22 -16.62 -17.49
CA GLY A 140 -3.41 -15.82 -17.78
C GLY A 140 -4.62 -16.16 -16.92
N ASN A 141 -4.49 -17.02 -15.91
CA ASN A 141 -5.59 -17.34 -15.00
C ASN A 141 -5.78 -16.18 -14.02
N ILE A 142 -6.99 -15.64 -13.96
CA ILE A 142 -7.29 -14.49 -13.11
C ILE A 142 -7.24 -14.94 -11.65
N THR A 143 -6.41 -14.27 -10.85
CA THR A 143 -6.24 -14.56 -9.41
C THR A 143 -6.98 -13.55 -8.53
N ALA A 144 -7.20 -12.34 -9.03
CA ALA A 144 -7.99 -11.32 -8.37
C ALA A 144 -8.69 -10.41 -9.39
N ALA A 145 -9.87 -9.91 -9.04
CA ALA A 145 -10.62 -8.91 -9.80
C ALA A 145 -11.49 -8.13 -8.81
N ASN A 146 -11.61 -6.81 -9.00
CA ASN A 146 -12.48 -5.97 -8.17
C ASN A 146 -13.91 -5.89 -8.72
N GLU A 147 -14.81 -5.28 -7.96
CA GLU A 147 -16.19 -5.06 -8.37
C GLU A 147 -16.32 -4.30 -9.71
N ALA A 148 -15.47 -3.29 -9.95
CA ALA A 148 -15.47 -2.53 -11.21
C ALA A 148 -15.09 -3.40 -12.42
N ALA A 149 -14.12 -4.30 -12.29
CA ALA A 149 -13.79 -5.28 -13.33
C ALA A 149 -14.97 -6.22 -13.60
N GLY A 150 -15.69 -6.64 -12.57
CA GLY A 150 -16.89 -7.45 -12.73
C GLY A 150 -18.01 -6.73 -13.51
N LYS A 151 -18.28 -5.47 -13.17
CA LYS A 151 -19.24 -4.60 -13.88
C LYS A 151 -18.85 -4.38 -15.33
N LEU A 152 -17.55 -4.16 -15.61
CA LEU A 152 -17.02 -3.93 -16.95
C LEU A 152 -17.30 -5.11 -17.90
N VAL A 153 -17.05 -6.33 -17.44
CA VAL A 153 -17.12 -7.54 -18.29
C VAL A 153 -18.45 -8.30 -18.18
N GLY A 154 -19.26 -8.02 -17.16
CA GLY A 154 -20.55 -8.67 -16.91
C GLY A 154 -20.46 -10.00 -16.16
N TYR A 155 -19.36 -10.26 -15.44
CA TYR A 155 -19.19 -11.42 -14.57
C TYR A 155 -18.95 -10.97 -13.13
N SER A 156 -19.34 -11.78 -12.14
CA SER A 156 -18.94 -11.51 -10.76
C SER A 156 -17.42 -11.69 -10.56
N PRO A 157 -16.79 -10.99 -9.60
CA PRO A 157 -15.38 -11.21 -9.28
C PRO A 157 -15.01 -12.67 -8.98
N GLU A 158 -15.93 -13.43 -8.36
CA GLU A 158 -15.72 -14.85 -8.04
C GLU A 158 -15.82 -15.78 -9.26
N GLU A 159 -16.62 -15.41 -10.27
CA GLU A 159 -16.60 -16.09 -11.57
C GLU A 159 -15.30 -15.77 -12.32
N LEU A 160 -14.89 -14.48 -12.31
CA LEU A 160 -13.67 -14.05 -12.99
C LEU A 160 -12.43 -14.80 -12.50
N LYS A 161 -12.29 -15.03 -11.19
CA LYS A 161 -11.19 -15.82 -10.60
C LYS A 161 -11.08 -17.26 -11.11
N LYS A 162 -12.09 -17.77 -11.82
CA LYS A 162 -12.10 -19.12 -12.41
C LYS A 162 -11.89 -19.09 -13.92
N MET A 163 -11.56 -17.94 -14.47
CA MET A 163 -11.46 -17.70 -15.91
C MET A 163 -10.05 -17.30 -16.31
N ASN A 164 -9.74 -17.50 -17.58
CA ASN A 164 -8.48 -17.07 -18.18
C ASN A 164 -8.72 -15.82 -19.04
N VAL A 165 -7.80 -14.84 -18.96
CA VAL A 165 -7.91 -13.54 -19.64
C VAL A 165 -8.06 -13.66 -21.16
N ARG A 166 -7.56 -14.75 -21.76
CA ARG A 166 -7.68 -15.00 -23.21
C ARG A 166 -9.12 -15.09 -23.71
N LYS A 167 -10.07 -15.42 -22.83
CA LYS A 167 -11.50 -15.48 -23.17
C LYS A 167 -12.09 -14.12 -23.54
N PHE A 168 -11.46 -13.03 -23.13
CA PHE A 168 -11.95 -11.66 -23.32
C PHE A 168 -11.25 -10.92 -24.45
N LEU A 169 -10.36 -11.58 -25.20
CA LEU A 169 -9.47 -10.93 -26.16
C LEU A 169 -9.69 -11.49 -27.57
N SER A 170 -9.72 -10.59 -28.56
CA SER A 170 -9.61 -10.95 -29.97
C SER A 170 -8.19 -11.41 -30.31
N GLU A 171 -8.01 -12.04 -31.48
CA GLU A 171 -6.68 -12.46 -31.96
C GLU A 171 -5.69 -11.29 -32.08
N GLU A 172 -6.15 -10.14 -32.57
CA GLU A 172 -5.38 -8.90 -32.60
C GLU A 172 -4.96 -8.45 -31.19
N SER A 173 -5.88 -8.50 -30.23
CA SER A 173 -5.61 -8.10 -28.84
C SER A 173 -4.68 -9.07 -28.12
N LEU A 174 -4.72 -10.36 -28.46
CA LEU A 174 -3.79 -11.37 -27.97
C LEU A 174 -2.35 -11.08 -28.44
N ASN A 175 -2.17 -10.66 -29.69
CA ASN A 175 -0.86 -10.27 -30.22
C ASN A 175 -0.29 -9.06 -29.47
N LEU A 176 -1.10 -8.00 -29.29
CA LEU A 176 -0.70 -6.83 -28.51
C LEU A 176 -0.31 -7.22 -27.08
N THR A 177 -1.16 -8.01 -26.40
CA THR A 177 -0.91 -8.46 -25.03
C THR A 177 0.39 -9.27 -24.93
N SER A 178 0.67 -10.13 -25.91
CA SER A 178 1.91 -10.92 -25.94
C SER A 178 3.15 -10.04 -26.07
N GLN A 179 3.12 -9.01 -26.92
CA GLN A 179 4.23 -8.05 -27.07
C GLN A 179 4.48 -7.28 -25.79
N ILE A 180 3.42 -6.76 -25.17
CA ILE A 180 3.53 -5.99 -23.92
C ILE A 180 4.06 -6.87 -22.80
N ARG A 181 3.55 -8.11 -22.67
CA ARG A 181 4.03 -9.09 -21.71
C ARG A 181 5.52 -9.37 -21.86
N HIS A 182 5.98 -9.59 -23.10
CA HIS A 182 7.40 -9.84 -23.38
C HIS A 182 8.26 -8.66 -22.95
N LYS A 183 7.90 -7.44 -23.35
CA LYS A 183 8.62 -6.22 -22.95
C LYS A 183 8.71 -6.05 -21.43
N LEU A 184 7.60 -6.28 -20.72
CA LEU A 184 7.57 -6.16 -19.25
C LEU A 184 8.45 -7.22 -18.56
N LEU A 185 8.49 -8.45 -19.08
CA LEU A 185 9.35 -9.51 -18.55
C LEU A 185 10.85 -9.20 -18.76
N GLU A 186 11.19 -8.64 -19.92
CA GLU A 186 12.56 -8.20 -20.25
C GLU A 186 12.93 -6.84 -19.63
N LYS A 187 12.02 -6.23 -18.87
CA LYS A 187 12.17 -4.89 -18.25
C LYS A 187 12.41 -3.77 -19.28
N GLU A 188 11.91 -3.96 -20.49
CA GLU A 188 11.91 -2.92 -21.52
C GLU A 188 10.83 -1.87 -21.22
N PRO A 189 11.04 -0.60 -21.62
CA PRO A 189 10.03 0.44 -21.49
C PRO A 189 8.80 0.12 -22.34
N VAL A 190 7.62 0.24 -21.74
CA VAL A 190 6.33 0.14 -22.40
C VAL A 190 5.63 1.49 -22.27
N GLU A 191 5.15 2.02 -23.40
CA GLU A 191 4.33 3.23 -23.40
C GLU A 191 2.97 2.93 -22.77
N GLN A 192 2.62 3.67 -21.73
CA GLN A 192 1.39 3.48 -20.96
C GLN A 192 0.78 4.84 -20.61
N PRO A 193 -0.56 4.92 -20.45
CA PRO A 193 -1.52 3.86 -20.73
C PRO A 193 -1.72 3.63 -22.24
N TYR A 194 -2.17 2.44 -22.63
CA TYR A 194 -2.41 2.07 -24.03
C TYR A 194 -3.87 1.64 -24.24
N GLU A 195 -4.38 1.78 -25.47
CA GLU A 195 -5.74 1.34 -25.81
C GLU A 195 -5.76 -0.17 -26.11
N GLN A 196 -6.76 -0.86 -25.57
CA GLN A 196 -6.99 -2.27 -25.84
C GLN A 196 -8.48 -2.58 -25.95
N ARG A 197 -8.85 -3.41 -26.93
CA ARG A 197 -10.21 -3.90 -27.10
C ARG A 197 -10.42 -5.17 -26.27
N MET A 198 -11.62 -5.30 -25.71
CA MET A 198 -12.03 -6.42 -24.88
C MET A 198 -13.46 -6.82 -25.23
N MET A 199 -13.74 -8.13 -25.19
CA MET A 199 -15.08 -8.67 -25.36
C MET A 199 -15.78 -8.87 -24.01
N ARG A 200 -16.96 -8.28 -23.85
CA ARG A 200 -17.82 -8.48 -22.67
C ARG A 200 -18.60 -9.79 -22.78
N LYS A 201 -19.21 -10.23 -21.66
CA LYS A 201 -20.06 -11.44 -21.59
C LYS A 201 -21.22 -11.44 -22.59
N ASP A 202 -21.80 -10.26 -22.85
CA ASP A 202 -22.93 -10.08 -23.75
C ASP A 202 -22.53 -10.03 -25.24
N GLY A 203 -21.24 -10.17 -25.54
CA GLY A 203 -20.69 -10.09 -26.90
C GLY A 203 -20.47 -8.67 -27.41
N THR A 204 -20.67 -7.64 -26.58
CA THR A 204 -20.31 -6.27 -26.94
C THR A 204 -18.83 -6.02 -26.69
N GLU A 205 -18.25 -5.12 -27.48
CA GLU A 205 -16.86 -4.70 -27.33
C GLU A 205 -16.73 -3.50 -26.38
N ALA A 206 -15.71 -3.57 -25.52
CA ALA A 206 -15.23 -2.50 -24.67
C ALA A 206 -13.90 -1.95 -25.20
N ILE A 207 -13.72 -0.64 -25.15
CA ILE A 207 -12.44 0.02 -25.43
C ILE A 207 -11.86 0.49 -24.09
N LEU A 208 -10.71 -0.07 -23.73
CA LEU A 208 -10.06 0.18 -22.45
C LEU A 208 -8.82 1.03 -22.63
N LEU A 209 -8.63 2.00 -21.74
CA LEU A 209 -7.34 2.65 -21.52
C LEU A 209 -6.64 1.92 -20.37
N LEU A 210 -5.59 1.17 -20.69
CA LEU A 210 -5.02 0.13 -19.84
C LEU A 210 -3.60 0.48 -19.38
N SER A 211 -3.34 0.28 -18.09
CA SER A 211 -1.99 0.21 -17.52
C SER A 211 -1.73 -1.21 -17.01
N THR A 212 -0.53 -1.73 -17.27
CA THR A 212 -0.13 -3.09 -16.95
C THR A 212 1.21 -3.09 -16.23
N ASN A 213 1.25 -3.70 -15.04
CA ASN A 213 2.44 -3.83 -14.22
C ASN A 213 2.78 -5.31 -14.00
N LEU A 214 4.09 -5.62 -14.00
CA LEU A 214 4.59 -6.94 -13.64
C LEU A 214 4.49 -7.14 -12.13
N VAL A 215 3.84 -8.21 -11.70
CA VAL A 215 3.79 -8.61 -10.30
C VAL A 215 4.97 -9.55 -10.03
N THR A 216 5.74 -9.25 -8.98
CA THR A 216 6.89 -10.05 -8.58
C THR A 216 6.82 -10.44 -7.12
N GLU A 217 7.27 -11.64 -6.81
CA GLU A 217 7.43 -12.14 -5.45
C GLU A 217 8.89 -12.61 -5.27
N ASN A 218 9.59 -12.06 -4.28
CA ASN A 218 11.02 -12.33 -4.05
C ASN A 218 11.89 -12.14 -5.32
N GLY A 219 11.57 -11.13 -6.13
CA GLY A 219 12.26 -10.82 -7.38
C GLY A 219 11.94 -11.73 -8.57
N LYS A 220 11.04 -12.72 -8.40
CA LYS A 220 10.57 -13.59 -9.48
C LYS A 220 9.22 -13.11 -10.03
N PRO A 221 9.04 -13.04 -11.36
CA PRO A 221 7.72 -12.78 -11.95
C PRO A 221 6.69 -13.83 -11.52
N THR A 222 5.52 -13.38 -11.08
CA THR A 222 4.40 -14.26 -10.70
C THR A 222 3.13 -13.97 -11.50
N GLY A 223 3.02 -12.80 -12.11
CA GLY A 223 1.83 -12.44 -12.88
C GLY A 223 1.83 -10.99 -13.35
N PHE A 224 0.66 -10.51 -13.73
CA PHE A 224 0.42 -9.15 -14.19
C PHE A 224 -0.77 -8.54 -13.47
N GLN A 225 -0.65 -7.27 -13.12
CA GLN A 225 -1.72 -6.45 -12.58
C GLN A 225 -2.11 -5.41 -13.60
N HIS A 226 -3.41 -5.21 -13.72
CA HIS A 226 -4.00 -4.28 -14.67
C HIS A 226 -4.88 -3.27 -13.96
N ILE A 227 -4.83 -2.02 -14.45
CA ILE A 227 -5.80 -0.98 -14.13
C ILE A 227 -6.35 -0.49 -15.45
N ALA A 228 -7.66 -0.59 -15.64
CA ALA A 228 -8.31 -0.24 -16.88
C ALA A 228 -9.47 0.72 -16.66
N ARG A 229 -9.47 1.78 -17.46
CA ARG A 229 -10.62 2.68 -17.58
C ARG A 229 -11.41 2.34 -18.83
N ASP A 230 -12.72 2.15 -18.68
CA ASP A 230 -13.62 2.03 -19.83
C ASP A 230 -13.80 3.40 -20.49
N ILE A 231 -13.36 3.53 -21.74
CA ILE A 231 -13.51 4.74 -22.56
C ILE A 231 -14.47 4.52 -23.73
N THR A 232 -15.25 3.42 -23.70
CA THR A 232 -16.17 3.04 -24.79
C THR A 232 -17.18 4.15 -25.08
N GLU A 233 -17.84 4.70 -24.06
CA GLU A 233 -18.84 5.76 -24.24
C GLU A 233 -18.21 7.03 -24.79
N LYS A 234 -17.03 7.40 -24.28
CA LYS A 234 -16.26 8.55 -24.78
C LYS A 234 -15.94 8.40 -26.27
N LYS A 235 -15.40 7.25 -26.68
CA LYS A 235 -15.06 6.96 -28.09
C LYS A 235 -16.30 6.93 -28.98
N ARG A 236 -17.40 6.30 -28.52
CA ARG A 236 -18.67 6.29 -29.26
C ARG A 236 -19.23 7.70 -29.46
N ALA A 237 -19.14 8.56 -28.45
CA ALA A 237 -19.56 9.95 -28.56
C ALA A 237 -18.69 10.72 -29.57
N GLU A 238 -17.37 10.58 -29.51
CA GLU A 238 -16.42 11.18 -30.46
C GLU A 238 -16.67 10.71 -31.92
N GLU A 239 -16.90 9.41 -32.12
CA GLU A 239 -17.22 8.83 -33.42
C GLU A 239 -18.57 9.32 -33.95
N MET A 240 -19.59 9.41 -33.09
CA MET A 240 -20.91 9.90 -33.46
C MET A 240 -20.85 11.37 -33.89
N LEU A 241 -20.14 12.21 -33.14
CA LEU A 241 -19.90 13.60 -33.51
C LEU A 241 -19.20 13.70 -34.87
N THR A 242 -18.16 12.90 -35.08
CA THR A 242 -17.43 12.83 -36.35
C THR A 242 -18.37 12.46 -37.51
N LYS A 243 -19.25 11.47 -37.32
CA LYS A 243 -20.23 11.07 -38.34
C LYS A 243 -21.27 12.16 -38.62
N ILE A 244 -21.76 12.85 -37.59
CA ILE A 244 -22.72 13.96 -37.76
C ILE A 244 -22.08 15.11 -38.56
N ILE A 245 -20.86 15.50 -38.20
CA ILE A 245 -20.13 16.58 -38.90
C ILE A 245 -19.91 16.20 -40.37
N ASN A 246 -19.46 14.97 -40.65
CA ASN A 246 -19.23 14.49 -42.01
C ASN A 246 -20.50 14.28 -42.83
N GLY A 247 -21.61 13.91 -42.17
CA GLY A 247 -22.91 13.73 -42.83
C GLY A 247 -23.67 15.04 -43.08
N SER A 248 -23.24 16.16 -42.47
CA SER A 248 -23.84 17.46 -42.72
C SER A 248 -23.60 17.91 -44.16
N PRO A 249 -24.66 18.30 -44.92
CA PRO A 249 -24.50 18.83 -46.28
C PRO A 249 -23.94 20.25 -46.29
N ILE A 250 -23.78 20.89 -45.13
CA ILE A 250 -23.28 22.26 -45.00
C ILE A 250 -21.75 22.21 -44.92
N PRO A 251 -21.01 22.85 -45.84
CA PRO A 251 -19.55 22.97 -45.76
C PRO A 251 -19.13 23.59 -44.43
N THR A 252 -18.46 22.81 -43.58
CA THR A 252 -18.14 23.21 -42.20
C THR A 252 -16.73 22.73 -41.83
N PHE A 253 -16.00 23.56 -41.09
CA PHE A 253 -14.75 23.18 -40.46
C PHE A 253 -14.67 23.76 -39.04
N ALA A 254 -13.84 23.16 -38.20
CA ALA A 254 -13.59 23.64 -36.85
C ALA A 254 -12.09 23.70 -36.54
N ILE A 255 -11.71 24.61 -35.65
CA ILE A 255 -10.32 24.81 -35.19
C ILE A 255 -10.21 24.61 -33.68
N ASN A 256 -9.01 24.28 -33.18
CA ASN A 256 -8.72 24.27 -31.74
C ASN A 256 -8.16 25.64 -31.25
N LYS A 257 -7.89 25.74 -29.94
CA LYS A 257 -7.30 26.93 -29.29
C LYS A 257 -5.94 27.37 -29.88
N GLN A 258 -5.23 26.47 -30.55
CA GLN A 258 -3.96 26.74 -31.23
C GLN A 258 -4.16 27.14 -32.70
N HIS A 259 -5.40 27.45 -33.11
CA HIS A 259 -5.78 27.80 -34.48
C HIS A 259 -5.43 26.71 -35.51
N LYS A 260 -5.40 25.44 -35.08
CA LYS A 260 -5.23 24.30 -35.98
C LYS A 260 -6.56 23.66 -36.31
N VAL A 261 -6.77 23.31 -37.57
CA VAL A 261 -7.98 22.62 -38.05
C VAL A 261 -8.07 21.25 -37.40
N THR A 262 -9.21 20.99 -36.76
CA THR A 262 -9.52 19.70 -36.13
C THR A 262 -10.55 18.91 -36.93
N HIS A 263 -11.47 19.62 -37.58
CA HIS A 263 -12.54 19.01 -38.37
C HIS A 263 -12.63 19.71 -39.73
N TRP A 264 -12.79 18.91 -40.77
CA TRP A 264 -12.97 19.35 -42.15
C TRP A 264 -13.91 18.36 -42.81
N ASN A 265 -15.17 18.76 -43.01
CA ASN A 265 -16.22 17.81 -43.34
C ASN A 265 -16.28 17.48 -44.84
N THR A 266 -16.96 16.39 -45.17
CA THR A 266 -17.07 15.89 -46.56
C THR A 266 -17.73 16.89 -47.52
N ALA A 267 -18.70 17.69 -47.06
CA ALA A 267 -19.29 18.75 -47.87
C ALA A 267 -18.27 19.84 -48.24
N LEU A 268 -17.39 20.22 -47.31
CA LEU A 268 -16.33 21.19 -47.58
C LEU A 268 -15.25 20.60 -48.50
N GLU A 269 -14.85 19.34 -48.31
CA GLU A 269 -13.94 18.66 -49.26
C GLU A 269 -14.50 18.65 -50.68
N SER A 270 -15.81 18.38 -50.82
CA SER A 270 -16.47 18.32 -52.13
C SER A 270 -16.58 19.69 -52.79
N LEU A 271 -16.84 20.74 -52.01
CA LEU A 271 -16.96 22.10 -52.51
C LEU A 271 -15.59 22.68 -52.90
N SER A 272 -14.58 22.53 -52.02
CA SER A 272 -13.29 23.17 -52.20
C SER A 272 -12.29 22.32 -53.01
N GLY A 273 -12.56 21.02 -53.15
CA GLY A 273 -11.65 20.05 -53.79
C GLY A 273 -10.42 19.69 -52.94
N ILE A 274 -10.34 20.16 -51.70
CA ILE A 274 -9.18 19.98 -50.82
C ILE A 274 -9.47 18.84 -49.86
N LYS A 275 -8.55 17.87 -49.75
CA LYS A 275 -8.72 16.74 -48.83
C LYS A 275 -8.46 17.14 -47.39
N LYS A 276 -9.21 16.56 -46.46
CA LYS A 276 -9.08 16.83 -45.02
C LYS A 276 -7.64 16.60 -44.55
N ASP A 277 -6.99 15.55 -45.04
CA ASP A 277 -5.65 15.13 -44.59
C ASP A 277 -4.57 16.15 -44.98
N GLU A 278 -4.86 17.06 -45.92
CA GLU A 278 -3.98 18.17 -46.29
C GLU A 278 -4.08 19.37 -45.35
N VAL A 279 -5.17 19.48 -44.58
CA VAL A 279 -5.52 20.68 -43.81
C VAL A 279 -5.63 20.42 -42.32
N VAL A 280 -6.10 19.25 -41.90
CA VAL A 280 -6.22 18.86 -40.49
C VAL A 280 -4.84 18.92 -39.82
N THR A 281 -4.77 19.41 -38.57
CA THR A 281 -3.57 19.79 -37.81
C THR A 281 -2.80 21.03 -38.30
N THR A 282 -3.23 21.68 -39.39
CA THR A 282 -2.60 22.89 -39.93
C THR A 282 -3.43 24.16 -39.64
N ASP A 283 -2.87 25.34 -39.90
CA ASP A 283 -3.56 26.65 -39.85
C ASP A 283 -3.95 27.15 -41.27
N LYS A 284 -4.21 26.20 -42.19
CA LYS A 284 -4.51 26.48 -43.60
C LYS A 284 -6.00 26.55 -43.92
N GLN A 285 -6.89 26.73 -42.94
CA GLN A 285 -8.34 26.77 -43.17
C GLN A 285 -8.81 27.75 -44.26
N TRP A 286 -8.05 28.83 -44.50
CA TRP A 286 -8.36 29.86 -45.48
C TRP A 286 -8.27 29.36 -46.94
N VAL A 287 -7.59 28.24 -47.21
CA VAL A 287 -7.37 27.74 -48.58
C VAL A 287 -8.65 27.32 -49.30
N ALA A 288 -9.73 27.04 -48.57
CA ALA A 288 -11.03 26.77 -49.18
C ALA A 288 -11.75 28.03 -49.69
N PHE A 289 -11.33 29.22 -49.26
CA PHE A 289 -12.06 30.48 -49.50
C PHE A 289 -11.25 31.50 -50.29
N TYR A 290 -9.92 31.44 -50.20
CA TYR A 290 -9.02 32.45 -50.77
C TYR A 290 -7.76 31.83 -51.36
N THR A 291 -7.19 32.49 -52.36
CA THR A 291 -5.91 32.12 -52.99
C THR A 291 -4.69 32.53 -52.14
N GLU A 292 -4.89 33.38 -51.13
CA GLU A 292 -3.86 33.89 -50.22
C GLU A 292 -4.35 33.88 -48.77
N LYS A 293 -3.42 33.84 -47.81
CA LYS A 293 -3.73 33.74 -46.37
C LYS A 293 -4.55 34.94 -45.89
N ARG A 294 -5.78 34.68 -45.45
CA ARG A 294 -6.70 35.69 -44.92
C ARG A 294 -7.45 35.19 -43.68
N PRO A 295 -7.89 36.10 -42.79
CA PRO A 295 -8.79 35.73 -41.70
C PRO A 295 -10.08 35.09 -42.23
N VAL A 296 -10.52 34.03 -41.56
CA VAL A 296 -11.81 33.38 -41.80
C VAL A 296 -12.55 33.20 -40.48
N MET A 297 -13.87 33.26 -40.52
CA MET A 297 -14.70 32.86 -39.39
C MET A 297 -14.64 31.34 -39.27
N ALA A 298 -14.47 30.84 -38.04
CA ALA A 298 -14.30 29.43 -37.75
C ALA A 298 -15.00 29.08 -36.44
N ASP A 299 -15.61 27.90 -36.39
CA ASP A 299 -16.09 27.34 -35.13
C ASP A 299 -14.88 26.89 -34.30
N LEU A 300 -14.83 27.32 -33.04
CA LEU A 300 -13.75 27.00 -32.11
C LEU A 300 -14.17 25.84 -31.21
N ILE A 301 -13.43 24.73 -31.28
CA ILE A 301 -13.56 23.63 -30.32
C ILE A 301 -12.68 23.93 -29.11
N VAL A 302 -13.33 23.97 -27.96
CA VAL A 302 -12.74 24.24 -26.65
C VAL A 302 -12.84 22.93 -25.87
N ASP A 303 -11.74 22.17 -25.76
CA ASP A 303 -11.71 21.01 -24.86
C ASP A 303 -11.93 21.51 -23.42
N GLY A 304 -12.99 20.99 -22.78
CA GLY A 304 -13.30 20.98 -21.34
C GLY A 304 -13.11 22.28 -20.55
N ALA A 305 -14.23 22.89 -20.13
CA ALA A 305 -14.32 23.64 -18.88
C ALA A 305 -14.70 22.67 -17.75
#